data_AF-A0A200PP79-F1
#
_entry.id   AF-A0A200PP79-F1
#
_cell.length_a   1.000
_cell.length_b   1.000
_cell.length_c   1.000
_cell.angle_alpha   90.00
_cell.angle_beta   90.00
_cell.angle_gamma   90.00
#
_symmetry.space_group_name_H-M   'P 1'
#
loop_
_entity.id
_entity.type
_entity.pdbx_description
1 polymer ?
#
loop_
_entity_poly.entity_id
_entity_poly.type
_entity_poly.pdbx_seq_one_letter_code
_entity_poly.pdbx_strand_id
1 'polypeptide(L)'
;MLWLNFFKENLSICCSSPERFLRLDRSGVLEAKPIKGTIACGSTSVEDEQLKLQLQHSEKDQAENLMIVDLLRNDLGRVCEPGSVHVPRLMEVESYATVHTLSGSIGFLSYNQTFDLNIVIRTIVIHEGEASVGAGRAIVALWKPEDEYD
;
A
#
# COMPACT_ATOMS: atom_id res chain seq x y z
N MET A 1 0.87 8.12 9.33
CA MET A 1 1.95 7.92 10.32
C MET A 1 1.33 7.44 11.61
N LEU A 2 1.85 6.36 12.17
CA LEU A 2 1.36 5.67 13.37
C LEU A 2 2.52 5.56 14.38
N TRP A 3 2.23 5.88 15.64
CA TRP A 3 3.14 5.65 16.77
C TRP A 3 2.37 4.90 17.86
N LEU A 4 2.83 3.69 18.20
CA LEU A 4 2.30 2.89 19.30
C LEU A 4 3.40 2.67 20.33
N ASN A 5 3.08 2.85 21.60
CA ASN A 5 4.02 2.63 22.69
C ASN A 5 3.37 1.72 23.74
N PHE A 6 4.02 0.58 24.00
CA PHE A 6 3.64 -0.44 24.95
C PHE A 6 4.67 -0.41 26.09
N PHE A 7 4.42 0.48 27.06
CA PHE A 7 5.38 0.79 28.13
C PHE A 7 5.71 -0.38 29.05
N LYS A 8 4.81 -1.35 29.22
CA LYS A 8 5.07 -2.52 30.08
C LYS A 8 6.00 -3.53 29.41
N GLU A 9 5.99 -3.54 28.09
CA GLU A 9 6.70 -4.48 27.23
C GLU A 9 7.99 -3.87 26.64
N ASN A 10 8.35 -2.63 26.99
CA ASN A 10 9.47 -1.88 26.39
C ASN A 10 9.45 -1.93 24.84
N LEU A 11 8.26 -1.83 24.26
CA LEU A 11 8.02 -1.94 22.82
C LEU A 11 7.47 -0.61 22.27
N SER A 12 8.10 -0.10 21.22
CA SER A 12 7.60 1.06 20.47
C SER A 12 7.58 0.74 18.98
N ILE A 13 6.48 1.10 18.31
CA ILE A 13 6.28 0.87 16.88
C ILE A 13 6.02 2.22 16.21
N CYS A 14 6.86 2.57 15.24
CA CYS A 14 6.68 3.73 14.38
C CYS A 14 6.46 3.24 12.95
N CYS A 15 5.28 3.50 12.37
CA CYS A 15 4.92 3.06 11.02
C CYS A 15 4.52 4.25 10.16
N SER A 16 5.10 4.34 8.97
CA SER A 16 4.71 5.31 7.94
C SER A 16 4.31 4.58 6.67
N SER A 17 3.22 3.82 6.76
CA SER A 17 2.67 3.09 5.61
C SER A 17 1.80 4.01 4.74
N PRO A 18 2.11 4.11 3.43
CA PRO A 18 1.21 4.74 2.48
C PRO A 18 0.02 3.82 2.15
N GLU A 19 0.19 2.50 2.23
CA GLU A 19 -0.75 1.55 1.69
C GLU A 19 -1.91 1.25 2.66
N ARG A 20 -3.13 1.61 2.24
CA ARG A 20 -4.36 1.21 2.93
C ARG A 20 -4.62 -0.26 2.61
N PHE A 21 -4.70 -1.07 3.65
CA PHE A 21 -5.06 -2.48 3.52
C PHE A 21 -6.56 -2.65 3.29
N LEU A 22 -7.38 -2.26 4.27
CA LEU A 22 -8.84 -2.39 4.20
C LEU A 22 -9.53 -1.28 4.98
N ARG A 23 -10.63 -0.74 4.46
CA ARG A 23 -11.50 0.21 5.16
C ARG A 23 -12.95 -0.23 5.04
N LEU A 24 -13.62 -0.40 6.17
CA LEU A 24 -15.06 -0.61 6.27
C LEU A 24 -15.70 0.64 6.86
N ASP A 25 -16.59 1.28 6.10
CA ASP A 25 -17.31 2.46 6.56
C ASP A 25 -18.68 2.12 7.20
N ARG A 26 -19.37 3.15 7.71
CA ARG A 26 -20.66 3.00 8.40
C ARG A 26 -21.80 2.54 7.49
N SER A 27 -21.64 2.68 6.17
CA SER A 27 -22.63 2.21 5.19
C SER A 27 -22.43 0.74 4.83
N GLY A 28 -21.40 0.09 5.38
CA GLY A 28 -21.07 -1.30 5.09
C GLY A 28 -20.21 -1.46 3.84
N VAL A 29 -19.66 -0.37 3.28
CA VAL A 29 -18.80 -0.44 2.11
C VAL A 29 -17.37 -0.78 2.54
N LEU A 30 -16.85 -1.87 2.00
CA LEU A 30 -15.48 -2.34 2.18
C LEU A 30 -14.61 -1.92 1.00
N GLU A 31 -13.53 -1.17 1.25
CA GLU A 31 -12.57 -0.70 0.25
C GLU A 31 -11.17 -1.25 0.54
N ALA A 32 -10.46 -1.68 -0.51
CA ALA A 32 -9.02 -1.95 -0.51
C ALA A 32 -8.35 -1.07 -1.57
N LYS A 33 -7.12 -0.63 -1.32
CA LYS A 33 -6.33 0.17 -2.28
C LYS A 33 -4.90 -0.38 -2.37
N PRO A 34 -4.69 -1.50 -3.09
CA PRO A 34 -3.35 -2.03 -3.27
C PRO A 34 -2.48 -1.05 -4.05
N ILE A 35 -1.21 -0.95 -3.66
CA ILE A 35 -0.23 -0.08 -4.33
C ILE A 35 0.86 -0.97 -4.95
N LYS A 36 1.01 -0.88 -6.28
CA LYS A 36 2.12 -1.49 -7.02
C LYS A 36 2.57 -0.58 -8.15
N GLY A 37 3.90 -0.56 -8.35
CA GLY A 37 4.57 0.46 -9.12
C GLY A 37 4.77 1.74 -8.32
N THR A 38 6.00 2.22 -8.22
CA THR A 38 6.33 3.50 -7.57
C THR A 38 7.49 4.11 -8.32
N ILE A 39 7.35 5.38 -8.71
CA ILE A 39 8.41 6.15 -9.34
C ILE A 39 8.56 7.49 -8.61
N ALA A 40 9.80 7.98 -8.54
CA ALA A 40 10.07 9.29 -7.95
C ALA A 40 9.41 10.42 -8.77
N CYS A 41 9.10 11.54 -8.12
CA CYS A 41 8.64 12.73 -8.85
C CYS A 41 9.81 13.34 -9.64
N GLY A 42 9.51 13.88 -10.82
CA GLY A 42 10.50 14.60 -11.62
C GLY A 42 10.90 15.94 -10.99
N SER A 43 12.11 16.41 -11.27
CA SER A 43 12.58 17.73 -10.84
C SER A 43 11.94 18.86 -11.65
N THR A 44 11.40 18.54 -12.83
CA THR A 44 10.68 19.46 -13.71
C THR A 44 9.31 18.88 -14.09
N SER A 45 8.36 19.74 -14.48
CA SER A 45 7.03 19.29 -14.94
C SER A 45 7.10 18.31 -16.12
N VAL A 46 8.06 18.50 -17.03
CA VAL A 46 8.23 17.66 -18.21
C VAL A 46 8.77 16.28 -17.82
N GLU A 47 9.78 16.27 -16.96
CA GLU A 47 10.35 15.02 -16.41
C GLU A 47 9.30 14.25 -15.59
N ASP A 48 8.49 14.95 -14.79
CA ASP A 48 7.44 14.33 -13.98
C ASP A 48 6.37 13.64 -14.85
N GLU A 49 5.96 14.27 -15.96
CA GLU A 49 5.04 13.66 -16.93
C GLU A 49 5.67 12.44 -17.62
N GLN A 50 6.96 12.51 -17.97
CA GLN A 50 7.67 11.38 -18.56
C GLN A 50 7.75 10.19 -17.61
N LEU A 51 8.07 10.42 -16.33
CA LEU A 51 8.14 9.38 -15.30
C LEU A 51 6.76 8.75 -15.05
N LYS A 52 5.69 9.56 -15.03
CA LYS A 52 4.31 9.04 -14.93
C LYS A 52 3.96 8.13 -16.11
N LEU A 53 4.25 8.56 -17.34
CA LEU A 53 3.99 7.76 -18.53
C LEU A 53 4.83 6.47 -18.53
N GLN A 54 6.08 6.54 -18.08
CA GLN A 54 6.94 5.36 -17.94
C GLN A 54 6.32 4.36 -16.96
N LEU A 55 5.87 4.81 -15.79
CA LEU A 55 5.20 3.94 -14.82
C LEU A 55 3.89 3.37 -15.36
N GLN A 56 3.09 4.21 -16.02
CA GLN A 56 1.81 3.82 -16.58
C GLN A 56 1.94 2.75 -17.67
N HIS A 57 3.03 2.78 -18.45
CA HIS A 57 3.28 1.84 -19.55
C HIS A 57 4.26 0.71 -19.21
N SER A 58 4.69 0.60 -17.96
CA SER A 58 5.56 -0.48 -17.52
C SER A 58 4.78 -1.80 -17.44
N GLU A 59 5.10 -2.74 -18.34
CA GLU A 59 4.47 -4.07 -18.35
C GLU A 59 4.67 -4.82 -17.03
N LYS A 60 5.83 -4.65 -16.39
CA LYS A 60 6.14 -5.24 -15.09
C LYS A 60 5.22 -4.70 -14.00
N ASP A 61 5.10 -3.36 -13.90
CA ASP A 61 4.28 -2.73 -12.86
C ASP A 61 2.79 -2.98 -13.08
N GLN A 62 2.34 -2.98 -14.33
CA GLN A 62 0.97 -3.38 -14.69
C GLN A 62 0.69 -4.83 -14.29
N ALA A 63 1.60 -5.76 -14.57
CA ALA A 63 1.44 -7.16 -14.21
C ALA A 63 1.40 -7.36 -12.68
N GLU A 64 2.26 -6.66 -11.94
CA GLU A 64 2.25 -6.68 -10.47
C GLU A 64 0.95 -6.10 -9.90
N ASN A 65 0.47 -4.97 -10.43
CA ASN A 65 -0.77 -4.34 -10.01
C ASN A 65 -1.97 -5.24 -10.28
N LEU A 66 -2.06 -5.83 -11.49
CA LEU A 66 -3.13 -6.74 -11.85
C LEU A 66 -3.16 -7.97 -10.94
N MET A 67 -2.00 -8.58 -10.69
CA MET A 67 -1.88 -9.77 -9.84
C MET A 67 -2.42 -9.50 -8.43
N ILE A 68 -2.05 -8.38 -7.80
CA ILE A 68 -2.49 -8.08 -6.43
C ILE A 68 -3.97 -7.68 -6.39
N VAL A 69 -4.47 -6.98 -7.42
CA VAL A 69 -5.89 -6.62 -7.54
C VAL A 69 -6.75 -7.88 -7.70
N ASP A 70 -6.33 -8.83 -8.52
CA ASP A 70 -7.05 -10.09 -8.72
C ASP A 70 -7.07 -10.94 -7.45
N LEU A 71 -5.96 -10.99 -6.70
CA LEU A 71 -5.91 -11.69 -5.42
C LEU A 71 -6.89 -11.08 -4.41
N LEU A 72 -6.87 -9.75 -4.27
CA LEU A 72 -7.80 -9.05 -3.37
C LEU A 72 -9.26 -9.21 -3.80
N ARG A 73 -9.54 -9.13 -5.10
CA ARG A 73 -10.90 -9.34 -5.63
C ARG A 73 -11.40 -10.75 -5.29
N ASN A 74 -10.56 -11.77 -5.45
CA ASN A 74 -10.91 -13.14 -5.08
C ASN A 74 -11.19 -13.26 -3.59
N ASP A 75 -10.36 -12.68 -2.74
CA ASP A 75 -10.51 -12.76 -1.29
C ASP A 75 -11.77 -12.02 -0.81
N LEU A 76 -12.01 -10.81 -1.33
CA LEU A 76 -13.23 -10.05 -1.06
C LEU A 76 -14.48 -10.75 -1.58
N GLY A 77 -14.40 -11.43 -2.72
CA GLY A 77 -15.51 -12.21 -3.29
C GLY A 77 -15.98 -13.37 -2.40
N ARG A 78 -15.16 -13.83 -1.44
CA ARG A 78 -15.54 -14.87 -0.47
C ARG A 78 -16.34 -14.33 0.72
N VAL A 79 -16.23 -13.03 1.01
CA VAL A 79 -16.79 -12.42 2.22
C VAL A 79 -17.82 -11.31 1.94
N CYS A 80 -17.85 -10.76 0.72
CA CYS A 80 -18.82 -9.77 0.28
C CYS A 80 -20.00 -10.42 -0.46
N GLU A 81 -21.09 -9.64 -0.64
CA GLU A 81 -22.25 -10.10 -1.41
C GLU A 81 -21.86 -10.46 -2.86
N PRO A 82 -22.32 -11.61 -3.40
CA PRO A 82 -22.02 -12.00 -4.77
C PRO A 82 -22.38 -10.91 -5.78
N GLY A 83 -21.40 -10.52 -6.61
CA GLY A 83 -21.59 -9.49 -7.64
C GLY A 83 -21.38 -8.04 -7.17
N SER A 84 -21.15 -7.80 -5.87
CA SER A 84 -20.93 -6.44 -5.33
C SER A 84 -19.46 -5.96 -5.40
N VAL A 85 -18.51 -6.87 -5.67
CA VAL A 85 -17.08 -6.53 -5.74
C VAL A 85 -16.75 -5.94 -7.12
N HIS A 86 -16.28 -4.70 -7.13
CA HIS A 86 -15.93 -3.96 -8.35
C HIS A 86 -14.54 -3.32 -8.23
N VAL A 87 -13.86 -3.16 -9.38
CA VAL A 87 -12.56 -2.49 -9.49
C VAL A 87 -12.75 -1.21 -10.32
N PRO A 88 -13.11 -0.08 -9.69
CA PRO A 88 -13.45 1.15 -10.41
C PRO A 88 -12.25 1.85 -11.02
N ARG A 89 -11.05 1.64 -10.45
CA ARG A 89 -9.77 2.18 -10.91
C ARG A 89 -8.76 1.05 -10.94
N LEU A 90 -8.17 0.78 -12.11
CA LEU A 90 -7.15 -0.25 -12.32
C LEU A 90 -5.95 0.41 -12.99
N MET A 91 -4.74 0.19 -12.45
CA MET A 91 -3.49 0.73 -12.99
C MET A 91 -3.47 2.28 -13.10
N GLU A 92 -4.18 2.98 -12.23
CA GLU A 92 -4.21 4.46 -12.21
C GLU A 92 -3.04 5.01 -11.38
N VAL A 93 -2.31 5.99 -11.95
CA VAL A 93 -1.18 6.64 -11.29
C VAL A 93 -1.69 7.81 -10.43
N GLU A 94 -1.40 7.79 -9.12
CA GLU A 94 -1.84 8.82 -8.16
C GLU A 94 -0.66 9.62 -7.58
N SER A 95 -0.73 10.96 -7.59
CA SER A 95 0.40 11.86 -7.28
C SER A 95 0.49 12.44 -5.86
N TYR A 96 1.69 12.48 -5.23
CA TYR A 96 1.94 12.94 -3.83
C TYR A 96 3.20 13.80 -3.70
N ALA A 97 3.38 14.42 -2.53
CA ALA A 97 4.29 15.56 -2.31
C ALA A 97 5.80 15.31 -2.56
N THR A 98 6.28 14.07 -2.44
CA THR A 98 7.71 13.71 -2.69
C THR A 98 7.89 12.45 -3.56
N VAL A 99 6.79 11.74 -3.83
CA VAL A 99 6.64 10.55 -4.68
C VAL A 99 5.18 10.54 -5.16
N HIS A 100 4.82 9.86 -6.24
CA HIS A 100 3.41 9.65 -6.59
C HIS A 100 2.85 8.39 -5.86
N THR A 101 2.22 8.52 -4.65
CA THR A 101 1.62 7.41 -3.86
C THR A 101 0.47 7.74 -2.85
N LEU A 102 -0.72 7.11 -2.92
CA LEU A 102 -1.82 7.32 -1.93
C LEU A 102 -1.45 7.04 -0.48
N SER A 103 -1.76 7.94 0.50
CA SER A 103 -1.37 7.68 1.91
C SER A 103 -2.12 8.43 3.02
N GLY A 104 -2.85 7.65 3.84
CA GLY A 104 -3.12 7.92 5.25
C GLY A 104 -4.26 7.08 5.84
N SER A 105 -4.02 6.31 6.92
CA SER A 105 -5.05 5.91 7.92
C SER A 105 -4.51 5.45 9.29
N ILE A 106 -5.42 5.30 10.26
CA ILE A 106 -5.24 4.78 11.64
C ILE A 106 -6.10 3.51 11.78
N GLY A 107 -5.51 2.45 12.33
CA GLY A 107 -6.17 1.23 12.81
C GLY A 107 -7.11 1.46 14.00
N PHE A 108 -8.43 1.45 13.81
CA PHE A 108 -9.37 1.31 14.92
C PHE A 108 -10.46 0.29 14.57
N LEU A 109 -10.82 -0.55 15.54
CA LEU A 109 -12.02 -1.39 15.46
C LEU A 109 -13.08 -0.71 16.33
N SER A 110 -14.07 -0.08 15.70
CA SER A 110 -15.11 0.63 16.44
C SER A 110 -16.28 -0.30 16.76
N TYR A 111 -16.94 -0.07 17.91
CA TYR A 111 -18.16 -0.77 18.31
C TYR A 111 -19.31 -0.65 17.30
N ASN A 112 -19.24 0.31 16.38
CA ASN A 112 -20.21 0.53 15.30
C ASN A 112 -19.85 -0.21 13.99
N GLN A 113 -19.03 -1.26 14.05
CA GLN A 113 -18.65 -2.11 12.92
C GLN A 113 -17.86 -1.40 11.80
N THR A 114 -17.16 -0.31 12.09
CA THR A 114 -16.23 0.31 11.14
C THR A 114 -14.78 0.04 11.50
N PHE A 115 -13.92 -0.06 10.50
CA PHE A 115 -12.47 -0.09 10.66
C PHE A 115 -11.73 0.52 9.49
N ASP A 116 -10.50 0.94 9.72
CA ASP A 116 -9.55 1.37 8.68
C ASP A 116 -8.20 0.77 9.04
N LEU A 117 -7.59 -0.01 8.16
CA LEU A 117 -6.37 -0.78 8.41
C LEU A 117 -5.34 -0.44 7.33
N ASN A 118 -4.08 -0.31 7.72
CA ASN A 118 -2.95 -0.13 6.82
C ASN A 118 -2.07 -1.37 6.80
N ILE A 119 -1.39 -1.60 5.67
CA ILE A 119 -0.35 -2.64 5.61
C ILE A 119 0.83 -2.16 6.46
N VAL A 120 1.41 -3.03 7.29
CA VAL A 120 2.58 -2.69 8.12
C VAL A 120 3.85 -2.77 7.26
N ILE A 121 4.15 -1.67 6.57
CA ILE A 121 5.39 -1.44 5.79
C ILE A 121 6.04 -0.13 6.22
N ARG A 122 7.33 0.07 5.90
CA ARG A 122 8.12 1.24 6.36
C ARG A 122 7.97 1.47 7.86
N THR A 123 8.20 0.40 8.63
CA THR A 123 7.98 0.35 10.07
C THR A 123 9.30 0.10 10.80
N ILE A 124 9.55 0.92 11.82
CA ILE A 124 10.62 0.70 12.80
C ILE A 124 9.96 0.10 14.04
N VAL A 125 10.47 -1.04 14.48
CA VAL A 125 10.09 -1.67 15.75
C VAL A 125 11.27 -1.55 16.70
N ILE A 126 11.05 -0.89 17.84
CA ILE A 126 12.02 -0.75 18.92
C ILE A 126 11.58 -1.66 20.05
N HIS A 127 12.37 -2.68 20.38
CA HIS A 127 12.08 -3.63 21.45
C HIS A 127 13.33 -3.81 22.30
N GLU A 128 13.21 -3.64 23.62
CA GLU A 128 14.34 -3.77 24.57
C GLU A 128 15.58 -2.91 24.23
N GLY A 129 15.36 -1.78 23.55
CA GLY A 129 16.43 -0.88 23.13
C GLY A 129 17.06 -1.22 21.78
N GLU A 130 16.67 -2.32 21.15
CA GLU A 130 17.08 -2.69 19.79
C GLU A 130 16.06 -2.22 18.77
N ALA A 131 16.53 -1.64 17.67
CA ALA A 131 15.69 -1.19 16.56
C ALA A 131 15.80 -2.16 15.38
N SER A 132 14.65 -2.57 14.83
CA SER A 132 14.57 -3.41 13.64
C SER A 132 13.68 -2.77 12.57
N VAL A 133 14.05 -3.00 11.30
CA VAL A 133 13.31 -2.53 10.13
C VAL A 133 13.16 -3.71 9.17
N GLY A 134 11.92 -4.05 8.85
CA GLY A 134 11.60 -5.04 7.83
C GLY A 134 11.52 -4.40 6.45
N ALA A 135 12.23 -4.97 5.48
CA ALA A 135 12.11 -4.64 4.07
C ALA A 135 12.00 -5.93 3.25
N GLY A 136 11.12 -5.94 2.24
CA GLY A 136 10.89 -7.08 1.37
C GLY A 136 10.18 -6.64 0.09
N ARG A 137 10.25 -7.47 -0.95
CA ARG A 137 9.64 -7.21 -2.26
C ARG A 137 9.00 -8.46 -2.84
N ALA A 138 8.04 -8.26 -3.75
CA ALA A 138 7.47 -9.33 -4.54
C ALA A 138 8.42 -9.68 -5.70
N ILE A 139 8.51 -10.96 -6.03
CA ILE A 139 9.26 -11.45 -7.20
C ILE A 139 8.24 -11.92 -8.23
N VAL A 140 8.32 -11.36 -9.44
CA VAL A 140 7.50 -11.75 -10.59
C VAL A 140 8.36 -12.32 -11.71
N ALA A 141 7.76 -12.99 -12.70
CA ALA A 141 8.50 -13.59 -13.81
C ALA A 141 9.31 -12.56 -14.63
N LEU A 142 8.90 -11.28 -14.62
CA LEU A 142 9.58 -10.16 -15.27
C LEU A 142 10.62 -9.48 -14.37
N TRP A 143 10.93 -10.05 -13.20
CA TRP A 143 11.90 -9.51 -12.25
C TRP A 143 13.34 -9.68 -12.76
N LYS A 144 14.17 -8.67 -12.49
CA LYS A 144 15.60 -8.64 -12.82
C LYS A 144 16.42 -8.29 -11.56
N PRO A 145 17.46 -9.06 -11.22
CA PRO A 145 18.31 -8.79 -10.05
C PRO A 145 19.02 -7.44 -10.08
N GLU A 146 19.39 -6.97 -11.27
CA GLU A 146 20.13 -5.72 -11.48
C GLU A 146 19.34 -4.45 -11.13
N ASP A 147 18.00 -4.50 -11.08
CA ASP A 147 17.14 -3.37 -10.74
C ASP A 147 17.06 -3.11 -9.21
N GLU A 148 17.84 -3.83 -8.37
CA GLU A 148 17.68 -3.85 -6.90
C GLU A 148 18.62 -2.95 -6.08
N TYR A 149 19.65 -2.36 -6.70
CA TYR A 149 20.77 -1.72 -5.99
C TYR A 149 20.89 -0.20 -6.14
N ASP A 150 19.94 0.46 -6.81
CA ASP A 150 19.88 1.93 -6.97
C ASP A 150 18.82 2.59 -6.08
#